data_AF-A0A8H4JH30-F1
#
_entry.id   AF-A0A8H4JH30-F1
#
_cell.length_a   1.000
_cell.length_b   1.000
_cell.length_c   1.000
_cell.angle_alpha   90.00
_cell.angle_beta   90.00
_cell.angle_gamma   90.00
#
_symmetry.space_group_name_H-M   'P 1'
#
loop_
_entity.id
_entity.type
_entity.pdbx_description
1 polymer ?
#
loop_
_entity_poly.entity_id
_entity_poly.type
_entity_poly.pdbx_seq_one_letter_code
_entity_poly.pdbx_strand_id
1 'polypeptide(L)'
;MEDKDAEDRFRGSKRASIARIVKKLEAANTLSIEDLPDQRGGRPRLLTEEEEEAIVAFVIWMQRSGLPASKYEVEDAANTLRRRRDPEVRPVSRMWYQRFCDDHPELNKSILKAKEAARVEYEEAGVEETKQ
;
A
#
# COMPACT_ATOMS: atom_id res chain seq x y z
N MET A 1 -2.72 -7.55 44.26
CA MET A 1 -1.28 -7.69 44.04
C MET A 1 -1.08 -8.17 42.61
N GLU A 2 -1.56 -7.41 41.62
CA GLU A 2 -1.59 -7.83 40.20
C GLU A 2 -1.02 -6.77 39.24
N ASP A 3 -0.74 -5.56 39.75
CA ASP A 3 -0.31 -4.42 38.95
C ASP A 3 1.19 -4.41 38.61
N LYS A 4 2.01 -5.12 39.39
CA LYS A 4 3.48 -5.14 39.22
C LYS A 4 3.93 -6.03 38.07
N ASP A 5 3.22 -7.11 37.78
CA ASP A 5 3.64 -8.09 36.77
C ASP A 5 3.36 -7.62 35.33
N ALA A 6 2.37 -6.73 35.14
CA ALA A 6 2.05 -6.17 33.83
C ALA A 6 3.12 -5.16 33.35
N GLU A 7 3.78 -4.45 34.27
CA GLU A 7 4.82 -3.45 33.93
C GLU A 7 6.12 -4.10 33.43
N ASP A 8 6.47 -5.29 33.92
CA ASP A 8 7.71 -5.96 33.53
C ASP A 8 7.60 -6.59 32.12
N ARG A 9 6.38 -7.00 31.73
CA ARG A 9 6.08 -7.57 30.40
C ARG A 9 6.09 -6.55 29.27
N PHE A 10 5.90 -5.26 29.58
CA PHE A 10 5.83 -4.15 28.60
C PHE A 10 6.71 -2.97 29.03
N ARG A 11 7.91 -3.26 29.53
CA ARG A 11 8.93 -2.29 29.93
C ARG A 11 9.21 -1.31 28.78
N GLY A 12 8.61 -0.12 28.84
CA GLY A 12 8.72 0.94 27.82
C GLY A 12 7.39 1.47 27.27
N SER A 13 6.28 0.76 27.47
CA SER A 13 4.95 1.24 27.05
C SER A 13 4.21 1.93 28.20
N LYS A 14 3.70 3.14 27.96
CA LYS A 14 2.92 3.90 28.95
C LYS A 14 1.66 3.12 29.33
N ARG A 15 1.37 2.96 30.64
CA ARG A 15 0.20 2.20 31.17
C ARG A 15 -1.13 2.56 30.50
N ALA A 16 -1.34 3.83 30.17
CA ALA A 16 -2.52 4.31 29.45
C ALA A 16 -2.68 3.74 28.02
N SER A 17 -1.57 3.48 27.31
CA SER A 17 -1.59 2.84 25.99
C SER A 17 -1.98 1.37 26.09
N ILE A 18 -1.44 0.67 27.10
CA ILE A 18 -1.78 -0.74 27.36
C ILE A 18 -3.26 -0.88 27.71
N ALA A 19 -3.78 -0.06 28.62
CA ALA A 19 -5.19 -0.06 29.00
C ALA A 19 -6.12 0.21 27.80
N ARG A 20 -5.73 1.13 26.90
CA ARG A 20 -6.49 1.42 25.68
C ARG A 20 -6.50 0.23 24.71
N ILE A 21 -5.37 -0.46 24.57
CA ILE A 21 -5.26 -1.65 23.70
C ILE A 21 -6.10 -2.79 24.27
N VAL A 22 -5.99 -3.08 25.57
CA VAL A 22 -6.78 -4.11 26.25
C VAL A 22 -8.28 -3.87 26.07
N LYS A 23 -8.75 -2.63 26.29
CA LYS A 23 -10.17 -2.28 26.09
C LYS A 23 -10.65 -2.49 24.65
N LYS A 24 -9.78 -2.24 23.65
CA LYS A 24 -10.09 -2.52 22.24
C LYS A 24 -10.16 -4.02 21.95
N LEU A 25 -9.28 -4.82 22.57
CA LEU A 25 -9.28 -6.27 22.42
C LEU A 25 -10.53 -6.89 23.07
N GLU A 26 -10.93 -6.43 24.24
CA GLU A 26 -12.15 -6.87 24.92
C GLU A 26 -13.40 -6.56 24.09
N ALA A 27 -13.48 -5.37 23.50
CA ALA A 27 -14.58 -4.99 22.61
C ALA A 27 -14.59 -5.79 21.29
N ALA A 28 -13.42 -6.12 20.75
CA ALA A 28 -13.32 -6.97 19.57
C ALA A 28 -13.70 -8.43 19.85
N ASN A 29 -13.44 -8.93 21.08
CA ASN A 29 -13.75 -10.29 21.49
C ASN A 29 -15.26 -10.54 21.68
N THR A 30 -16.06 -9.48 21.74
CA THR A 30 -17.53 -9.56 21.83
C THR A 30 -18.24 -9.54 20.48
N LEU A 31 -17.52 -9.36 19.37
CA LEU A 31 -18.08 -9.33 18.02
C LEU A 31 -18.04 -10.73 17.37
N SER A 32 -19.07 -11.07 16.60
CA SER A 32 -19.05 -12.25 15.72
C SER A 32 -17.96 -12.06 14.67
N ILE A 33 -17.37 -13.16 14.16
CA ILE A 33 -16.34 -13.10 13.10
C ILE A 33 -16.84 -12.30 11.87
N GLU A 34 -18.14 -12.35 11.60
CA GLU A 34 -18.83 -11.64 10.52
C GLU A 34 -19.00 -10.13 10.79
N ASP A 35 -19.00 -9.72 12.06
CA ASP A 35 -19.10 -8.33 12.50
C ASP A 35 -17.73 -7.70 12.79
N LEU A 36 -16.65 -8.48 12.66
CA LEU A 36 -15.30 -7.95 12.75
C LEU A 36 -15.06 -7.05 11.54
N PRO A 37 -14.66 -5.77 11.74
CA PRO A 37 -14.15 -4.99 10.63
C PRO A 37 -13.00 -5.75 9.99
N ASP A 38 -12.92 -5.72 8.66
CA ASP A 38 -11.93 -6.43 7.86
C ASP A 38 -10.56 -6.47 8.58
N GLN A 39 -10.05 -7.68 8.81
CA GLN A 39 -8.81 -7.95 9.55
C GLN A 39 -7.58 -7.29 8.91
N ARG A 40 -7.73 -6.61 7.77
CA ARG A 40 -6.85 -5.54 7.28
C ARG A 40 -6.87 -4.29 8.19
N GLY A 41 -6.87 -4.50 9.51
CA GLY A 41 -6.87 -3.50 10.56
C GLY A 41 -5.59 -2.66 10.53
N GLY A 42 -5.62 -1.62 9.72
CA GLY A 42 -4.56 -0.63 9.55
C GLY A 42 -5.11 0.78 9.41
N ARG A 43 -4.19 1.74 9.30
CA ARG A 43 -4.45 3.15 9.00
C ARG A 43 -5.54 3.29 7.91
N PRO A 44 -6.48 4.26 8.01
CA PRO A 44 -7.50 4.45 6.98
C PRO A 44 -6.92 4.38 5.58
N ARG A 45 -7.44 3.45 4.76
CA ARG A 45 -6.98 3.24 3.39
C ARG A 45 -7.25 4.50 2.58
N LEU A 46 -6.27 4.87 1.76
CA LEU A 46 -6.30 6.09 0.96
C LEU A 46 -7.29 5.97 -0.23
N LEU A 47 -7.54 4.72 -0.63
CA LEU A 47 -8.43 4.28 -1.71
C LEU A 47 -9.54 3.41 -1.12
N THR A 48 -10.68 3.35 -1.81
CA THR A 48 -11.68 2.30 -1.52
C THR A 48 -11.16 0.95 -2.01
N GLU A 49 -11.79 -0.15 -1.58
CA GLU A 49 -11.41 -1.49 -2.03
C GLU A 49 -11.54 -1.63 -3.55
N GLU A 50 -12.62 -1.08 -4.13
CA GLU A 50 -12.85 -1.11 -5.57
C GLU A 50 -11.82 -0.29 -6.35
N GLU A 51 -11.41 0.87 -5.80
CA GLU A 51 -10.36 1.70 -6.41
C GLU A 51 -9.00 1.01 -6.36
N GLU A 52 -8.67 0.36 -5.24
CA GLU A 52 -7.44 -0.40 -5.07
C GLU A 52 -7.40 -1.61 -6.01
N GLU A 53 -8.50 -2.36 -6.10
CA GLU A 53 -8.65 -3.49 -7.03
C GLU A 53 -8.54 -3.05 -8.49
N ALA A 54 -9.12 -1.90 -8.86
CA ALA A 54 -9.01 -1.35 -10.21
C ALA A 54 -7.55 -1.04 -10.60
N ILE A 55 -6.75 -0.54 -9.67
CA ILE A 55 -5.32 -0.28 -9.90
C ILE A 55 -4.55 -1.59 -10.01
N VAL A 56 -4.82 -2.57 -9.15
CA VAL A 56 -4.20 -3.90 -9.23
C VAL A 56 -4.50 -4.56 -10.59
N ALA A 57 -5.76 -4.53 -11.04
CA ALA A 57 -6.17 -5.06 -12.33
C ALA A 57 -5.48 -4.34 -13.49
N PHE A 58 -5.38 -3.00 -13.43
CA PHE A 58 -4.65 -2.20 -14.41
C PHE A 58 -3.17 -2.63 -14.51
N VAL A 59 -2.50 -2.77 -13.36
CA VAL A 59 -1.09 -3.20 -13.31
C VAL A 59 -0.91 -4.60 -13.90
N ILE A 60 -1.78 -5.56 -13.54
CA ILE A 60 -1.74 -6.92 -14.09
C ILE A 60 -1.99 -6.92 -15.60
N TRP A 61 -2.94 -6.13 -16.09
CA TRP A 61 -3.26 -6.03 -17.52
C TRP A 61 -2.07 -5.49 -18.33
N MET A 62 -1.48 -4.38 -17.87
CA MET A 62 -0.27 -3.78 -18.46
C MET A 62 0.88 -4.79 -18.54
N GLN A 63 1.06 -5.60 -17.50
CA GLN A 63 2.10 -6.62 -17.48
C GLN A 63 1.82 -7.77 -18.46
N ARG A 64 0.55 -8.16 -18.63
CA ARG A 64 0.14 -9.21 -19.58
C ARG A 64 0.23 -8.75 -21.03
N SER A 65 0.08 -7.45 -21.30
CA SER A 65 0.29 -6.88 -22.63
C SER A 65 1.77 -6.69 -22.99
N GLY A 66 2.69 -6.93 -22.05
CA GLY A 66 4.13 -6.78 -22.25
C GLY A 66 4.65 -5.36 -21.99
N LEU A 67 3.78 -4.44 -21.57
CA LEU A 67 4.11 -3.05 -21.25
C LEU A 67 3.80 -2.80 -19.78
N PRO A 68 4.68 -3.19 -18.85
CA PRO A 68 4.41 -3.07 -17.43
C PRO A 68 4.27 -1.60 -17.01
N ALA A 69 3.25 -1.30 -16.22
CA ALA A 69 3.00 0.06 -15.74
C ALA A 69 4.17 0.58 -14.90
N SER A 70 4.64 1.77 -15.25
CA SER A 70 5.63 2.51 -14.48
C SER A 70 5.05 2.97 -13.15
N LYS A 71 5.92 3.27 -12.19
CA LYS A 71 5.51 3.87 -10.91
C LYS A 71 4.63 5.11 -11.09
N TYR A 72 4.98 5.98 -12.04
CA TYR A 72 4.27 7.23 -12.29
C TYR A 72 2.87 6.99 -12.84
N GLU A 73 2.70 6.01 -13.74
CA GLU A 73 1.38 5.63 -14.26
C GLU A 73 0.50 5.03 -13.16
N VAL A 74 1.06 4.24 -12.24
CA VAL A 74 0.30 3.69 -11.10
C VAL A 74 -0.11 4.80 -10.13
N GLU A 75 0.78 5.75 -9.82
CA GLU A 75 0.45 6.91 -8.98
C GLU A 75 -0.59 7.82 -9.66
N ASP A 76 -0.50 8.03 -10.97
CA ASP A 76 -1.47 8.86 -11.71
C ASP A 76 -2.83 8.18 -11.84
N ALA A 77 -2.89 6.86 -12.06
CA ALA A 77 -4.13 6.09 -12.03
C ALA A 77 -4.81 6.23 -10.65
N ALA A 78 -4.04 6.09 -9.56
CA ALA A 78 -4.55 6.28 -8.21
C ALA A 78 -5.06 7.70 -7.97
N ASN A 79 -4.31 8.72 -8.38
CA ASN A 79 -4.72 10.11 -8.25
C ASN A 79 -5.94 10.45 -9.10
N THR A 80 -6.08 9.82 -10.27
CA THR A 80 -7.24 10.00 -11.14
C THR A 80 -8.50 9.44 -10.52
N LEU A 81 -8.45 8.24 -9.93
CA LEU A 81 -9.58 7.68 -9.19
C LEU A 81 -9.95 8.56 -7.98
N ARG A 82 -8.96 8.99 -7.20
CA ARG A 82 -9.19 9.87 -6.04
C ARG A 82 -9.80 11.21 -6.44
N ARG A 83 -9.30 11.85 -7.50
CA ARG A 83 -9.84 13.13 -8.02
C ARG A 83 -11.26 13.02 -8.57
N ARG A 84 -11.64 11.86 -9.11
CA ARG A 84 -13.03 11.61 -9.54
C ARG A 84 -13.98 11.56 -8.36
N ARG A 85 -13.55 11.03 -7.21
CA ARG A 85 -14.32 11.02 -5.97
C ARG A 85 -14.35 12.38 -5.28
N ASP A 86 -13.21 13.04 -5.19
CA ASP A 86 -13.04 14.34 -4.55
C ASP A 86 -11.99 15.17 -5.32
N PRO A 87 -12.41 16.19 -6.10
CA PRO A 87 -11.51 17.01 -6.91
C PRO A 87 -10.43 17.75 -6.12
N GLU A 88 -10.67 18.06 -4.84
CA GLU A 88 -9.75 18.83 -4.00
C GLU A 88 -8.75 17.94 -3.25
N VAL A 89 -8.78 16.63 -3.51
CA VAL A 89 -7.94 15.68 -2.81
C VAL A 89 -6.47 15.85 -3.19
N ARG A 90 -5.61 15.87 -2.17
CA ARG A 90 -4.17 15.90 -2.39
C ARG A 90 -3.69 14.60 -3.04
N PRO A 91 -2.67 14.68 -3.93
CA PRO A 91 -2.04 13.51 -4.52
C PRO A 91 -1.57 12.48 -3.49
N VAL A 92 -1.37 11.24 -3.95
CA VAL A 92 -0.81 10.17 -3.12
C VAL A 92 0.57 10.58 -2.59
N SER A 93 0.89 10.18 -1.36
CA SER A 93 2.20 10.49 -0.76
C SER A 93 3.33 9.76 -1.48
N ARG A 94 4.56 10.28 -1.43
CA ARG A 94 5.75 9.63 -2.03
C ARG A 94 5.98 8.18 -1.57
N MET A 95 5.53 7.84 -0.36
CA MET A 95 5.64 6.50 0.24
C MET A 95 4.49 5.56 -0.13
N TRP A 96 3.44 6.08 -0.78
CA TRP A 96 2.23 5.31 -1.06
C TRP A 96 2.53 4.16 -2.02
N TYR A 97 3.27 4.41 -3.11
CA TYR A 97 3.60 3.35 -4.07
C TYR A 97 4.37 2.19 -3.43
N GLN A 98 5.32 2.48 -2.53
CA GLN A 98 6.04 1.42 -1.82
C GLN A 98 5.09 0.56 -0.99
N ARG A 99 4.20 1.20 -0.21
CA ARG A 99 3.20 0.48 0.60
C ARG A 99 2.24 -0.32 -0.26
N PHE A 100 1.79 0.25 -1.37
CA PHE A 100 0.95 -0.45 -2.34
C PHE A 100 1.63 -1.73 -2.85
N CYS A 101 2.94 -1.69 -3.12
CA CYS A 101 3.68 -2.89 -3.51
C CYS A 101 3.86 -3.89 -2.36
N ASP A 102 4.02 -3.40 -1.12
CA ASP A 102 4.14 -4.24 0.08
C ASP A 102 2.81 -4.95 0.39
N ASP A 103 1.68 -4.28 0.17
CA ASP A 103 0.32 -4.80 0.35
C ASP A 103 -0.11 -5.75 -0.78
N HIS A 104 0.53 -5.65 -1.96
CA HIS A 104 0.25 -6.47 -3.15
C HIS A 104 1.50 -7.23 -3.66
N PRO A 105 1.99 -8.24 -2.90
CA PRO A 105 3.17 -9.01 -3.29
C PRO A 105 3.01 -9.77 -4.61
N GLU A 106 1.78 -10.04 -5.06
CA GLU A 106 1.47 -10.56 -6.39
C GLU A 106 2.01 -9.68 -7.52
N LEU A 107 2.17 -8.38 -7.29
CA LEU A 107 2.73 -7.43 -8.25
C LEU A 107 4.27 -7.45 -8.27
N ASN A 108 4.96 -7.95 -7.22
CA ASN A 108 6.42 -7.91 -7.12
C ASN A 108 7.16 -8.70 -8.21
N LYS A 109 6.64 -9.86 -8.61
CA LYS A 109 7.20 -10.65 -9.74
C LYS A 109 7.22 -9.85 -11.05
N SER A 110 6.38 -8.85 -11.10
CA SER A 110 6.01 -8.15 -12.31
C SER A 110 6.58 -6.71 -12.33
N ILE A 111 6.79 -6.11 -11.15
CA ILE A 111 7.65 -4.93 -10.96
C ILE A 111 9.10 -5.21 -11.35
N LEU A 112 9.62 -6.43 -11.07
CA LEU A 112 10.96 -6.83 -11.52
C LEU A 112 11.09 -6.79 -13.05
N LYS A 113 10.05 -7.25 -13.78
CA LYS A 113 10.00 -7.15 -15.25
C LYS A 113 9.92 -5.70 -15.72
N ALA A 114 9.18 -4.85 -15.01
CA ALA A 114 9.08 -3.42 -15.32
C ALA A 114 10.41 -2.69 -15.22
N LYS A 115 11.17 -2.95 -14.15
CA LYS A 115 12.51 -2.38 -13.97
C LYS A 115 13.47 -2.83 -15.08
N GLU A 116 13.35 -4.09 -15.51
CA GLU A 116 14.15 -4.60 -16.63
C GLU A 116 13.79 -3.89 -17.93
N ALA A 117 12.50 -3.72 -18.24
CA ALA A 117 12.04 -2.99 -19.42
C ALA A 117 12.50 -1.52 -19.41
N ALA A 118 12.38 -0.82 -18.28
CA ALA A 118 12.86 0.56 -18.15
C ALA A 118 14.39 0.67 -18.28
N ARG A 119 15.15 -0.36 -17.88
CA ARG A 119 16.61 -0.41 -18.11
C ARG A 119 16.91 -0.57 -19.60
N VAL A 120 16.19 -1.47 -20.28
CA VAL A 120 16.31 -1.67 -21.73
C VAL A 120 15.99 -0.38 -22.49
N GLU A 121 14.90 0.32 -22.16
CA GLU A 121 14.57 1.61 -22.78
C GLU A 121 15.67 2.66 -22.59
N TYR A 122 16.31 2.72 -21.40
CA TYR A 122 17.41 3.64 -21.15
C TYR A 122 18.68 3.26 -21.92
N GLU A 123 18.97 1.97 -22.05
CA GLU A 123 20.08 1.45 -22.86
C GLU A 123 19.85 1.73 -24.36
N GLU A 124 18.61 1.57 -24.85
CA GLU A 124 18.23 1.88 -26.24
C GLU A 124 18.24 3.39 -26.53
N ALA A 125 17.81 4.23 -25.58
CA ALA A 125 17.84 5.69 -25.72
C ALA A 125 19.24 6.30 -25.56
N GLY A 126 20.22 5.53 -25.06
CA GLY A 126 21.60 5.96 -24.82
C GLY A 126 22.57 5.76 -25.98
N VAL A 127 22.14 5.16 -27.10
CA VAL A 127 22.98 4.93 -28.29
C VAL A 127 22.78 6.02 -29.35
N GLU A 128 22.92 7.29 -28.97
CA GLU A 128 23.22 8.37 -29.91
C GLU A 128 24.41 9.15 -29.32
N GLU A 129 25.56 8.50 -29.31
CA GLU A 129 26.85 9.15 -29.07
C GLU A 129 27.10 10.08 -30.26
N THR A 130 26.68 11.34 -30.12
CA THR A 130 26.90 12.40 -31.09
C THR A 130 28.39 12.61 -31.30
N LYS A 131 28.94 11.96 -32.34
CA LYS A 131 30.18 12.36 -32.99
C LYS A 131 29.82 13.01 -34.32
N GLN A 132 29.76 14.33 -34.34
CA GLN A 132 30.49 15.20 -35.27
C GLN A 132 30.23 16.68 -34.98
#